data_AF-A0A920NXX9-F1
#
_entry.id   AF-A0A920NXX9-F1
#
_cell.length_a   1.000
_cell.length_b   1.000
_cell.length_c   1.000
_cell.angle_alpha   90.00
_cell.angle_beta   90.00
_cell.angle_gamma   90.00
#
_symmetry.space_group_name_H-M   'P 1'
#
loop_
_entity.id
_entity.type
_entity.pdbx_description
1 polymer ?
#
loop_
_entity_poly.entity_id
_entity_poly.type
_entity_poly.pdbx_seq_one_letter_code
_entity_poly.pdbx_strand_id
1 'polypeptide(L)' 'MEKNIYSASQSLGESIDDLLGVSSTDFGSGVGQPVIRGMAGNRVKILNNGMVVRDVSGLGADHINDIDLNNIQQIEL' A
#
# COMPACT_ATOMS: atom_id res chain seq x y z
N MET A 1 7.73 6.13 21.37
CA MET A 1 6.76 7.03 20.72
C MET A 1 6.04 6.20 19.68
N GLU A 2 4.75 5.92 19.86
CA GLU A 2 3.93 5.36 18.78
C GLU A 2 3.78 6.43 17.70
N LYS A 3 4.36 6.18 16.53
CA LYS A 3 4.11 6.99 15.34
C LYS A 3 2.70 6.65 14.90
N ASN A 4 1.81 7.64 14.84
CA ASN A 4 0.50 7.46 14.22
C ASN A 4 0.76 7.32 12.71
N ILE A 5 0.80 6.08 12.23
CA ILE A 5 1.29 5.70 10.88
C ILE A 5 0.23 5.87 9.79
N TYR A 6 -1.00 6.26 10.14
CA TYR A 6 -2.13 6.33 9.22
C TYR A 6 -2.66 7.77 9.16
N SER A 7 -2.10 8.56 8.24
CA SER A 7 -2.69 9.84 7.84
C SER A 7 -3.63 9.62 6.66
N ALA A 8 -4.79 10.27 6.63
CA ALA A 8 -5.76 10.17 5.52
C ALA A 8 -5.18 10.59 4.14
N SER A 9 -4.02 11.22 4.14
CA SER A 9 -3.30 11.68 2.94
C SER A 9 -2.13 10.76 2.55
N GLN A 10 -1.92 9.66 3.27
CA GLN A 10 -0.83 8.72 3.06
C GLN A 10 -1.34 7.50 2.28
N SER A 11 -0.55 7.04 1.31
CA SER A 11 -0.84 5.85 0.52
C SER A 11 -0.51 4.56 1.27
N LEU A 12 -1.01 3.41 0.78
CA LEU A 12 -0.64 2.11 1.33
C LEU A 12 0.87 1.86 1.21
N GLY A 13 1.48 2.19 0.06
CA GLY A 13 2.92 2.04 -0.16
C GLY A 13 3.75 2.83 0.85
N GLU A 14 3.42 4.10 1.08
CA GLU A 14 4.09 4.95 2.08
C GLU A 14 3.83 4.50 3.53
N SER A 15 2.74 3.77 3.79
CA SER A 15 2.41 3.32 5.15
C SER A 15 3.31 2.19 5.65
N ILE A 16 4.02 1.51 4.73
CA ILE A 16 4.84 0.34 5.02
C ILE A 16 6.26 0.42 4.44
N ASP A 17 6.67 1.60 3.93
CA ASP A 17 7.98 1.79 3.29
C ASP A 17 9.17 1.82 4.27
N ASP A 18 8.89 1.86 5.57
CA ASP A 18 9.87 1.74 6.64
C ASP A 18 10.26 0.28 6.94
N LEU A 19 9.55 -0.69 6.34
CA LEU A 19 9.86 -2.10 6.44
C LEU A 19 11.03 -2.49 5.53
N LEU A 20 11.92 -3.36 6.04
CA LEU A 20 13.11 -3.77 5.32
C LEU A 20 12.77 -4.44 3.97
N GLY A 21 13.29 -3.87 2.88
CA GLY A 21 13.07 -4.38 1.53
C GLY A 21 11.72 -3.98 0.94
N VAL A 22 11.00 -3.07 1.58
CA VAL A 22 9.81 -2.41 1.04
C VAL A 22 10.17 -0.98 0.65
N SER A 23 9.61 -0.51 -0.45
CA SER A 23 9.68 0.89 -0.89
C SER A 23 8.34 1.27 -1.53
N SER A 24 8.03 2.56 -1.67
CA SER A 24 6.82 3.04 -2.34
C SER A 24 7.11 3.57 -3.75
N THR A 25 6.21 3.34 -4.70
CA THR A 25 6.15 4.10 -5.96
C THR A 25 5.07 5.17 -5.83
N ASP A 26 5.49 6.43 -5.67
CA ASP A 26 4.63 7.57 -5.36
C ASP A 26 4.15 8.31 -6.64
N PHE A 27 2.87 8.70 -6.67
CA PHE A 27 2.22 9.49 -7.73
C PHE A 27 1.53 10.75 -7.17
N GLY A 28 1.92 11.19 -5.98
CA GLY A 28 1.34 12.30 -5.24
C GLY A 28 0.59 11.81 -4.01
N SER A 29 0.19 12.76 -3.16
CA SER A 29 -0.46 12.46 -1.88
C SER A 29 -1.64 11.50 -2.05
N GLY A 30 -1.60 10.39 -1.31
CA GLY A 30 -2.63 9.34 -1.31
C GLY A 30 -2.50 8.31 -2.42
N VAL A 31 -1.56 8.47 -3.36
CA VAL A 31 -1.32 7.53 -4.46
C VAL A 31 0.11 6.98 -4.37
N GLY A 32 0.23 5.74 -3.89
CA GLY A 32 1.53 5.11 -3.73
C GLY A 32 1.44 3.60 -3.58
N GLN A 33 2.16 2.88 -4.45
CA GLN A 33 2.11 1.42 -4.54
C GLN A 33 3.28 0.76 -3.80
N PRO A 34 3.05 -0.31 -3.03
CA PRO A 34 4.13 -1.04 -2.37
C PRO A 34 4.99 -1.80 -3.40
N VAL A 35 6.30 -1.65 -3.25
CA VAL A 35 7.32 -2.36 -4.02
C VAL A 35 8.10 -3.25 -3.05
N ILE A 36 8.01 -4.56 -3.23
CA ILE A 36 8.66 -5.53 -2.34
C ILE A 36 9.86 -6.12 -3.07
N ARG A 37 11.07 -5.82 -2.58
CA ARG A 37 12.35 -6.29 -3.15
C ARG A 37 12.47 -6.00 -4.66
N GLY A 38 12.00 -4.82 -5.09
CA GLY A 38 11.99 -4.39 -6.49
C GLY A 38 10.83 -4.92 -7.33
N MET A 39 9.91 -5.69 -6.75
CA MET A 39 8.73 -6.21 -7.43
C MET A 39 7.51 -5.30 -7.18
N ALA A 40 6.71 -5.05 -8.22
CA ALA A 40 5.54 -4.17 -8.16
C ALA A 40 4.40 -4.68 -9.07
N GLY A 41 3.23 -4.03 -8.97
CA GLY A 41 2.04 -4.35 -9.75
C GLY A 41 1.58 -5.79 -9.52
N ASN A 42 1.24 -6.54 -10.58
CA ASN A 42 0.73 -7.91 -10.48
C ASN A 42 1.65 -8.93 -9.77
N ARG A 43 2.92 -8.57 -9.51
CA ARG A 43 3.87 -9.39 -8.74
C ARG A 43 3.71 -9.24 -7.23
N VAL A 44 3.07 -8.16 -6.78
CA VAL A 44 2.75 -7.88 -5.38
C VAL A 44 1.22 -7.80 -5.28
N LYS A 45 0.61 -8.85 -4.76
CA LYS A 45 -0.85 -8.90 -4.58
C LYS A 45 -1.22 -8.27 -3.25
N ILE A 46 -2.23 -7.42 -3.26
CA ILE A 46 -2.81 -6.84 -2.06
C ILE A 46 -4.13 -7.55 -1.79
N LEU A 47 -4.29 -8.00 -0.54
CA LEU A 47 -5.47 -8.69 -0.06
C LEU A 47 -6.07 -7.90 1.10
N ASN A 48 -7.40 -7.82 1.15
CA ASN A 48 -8.15 -7.36 2.32
C ASN A 48 -8.83 -8.59 2.93
N ASN A 49 -8.41 -8.97 4.14
CA ASN A 49 -8.94 -10.15 4.86
C ASN A 49 -8.96 -11.43 3.99
N GLY A 50 -7.86 -11.69 3.28
CA GLY A 50 -7.70 -12.86 2.40
C GLY A 50 -8.39 -12.76 1.03
N MET A 51 -9.16 -11.70 0.77
CA MET A 51 -9.77 -11.46 -0.54
C MET A 51 -8.95 -10.48 -1.37
N VAL A 52 -8.82 -10.74 -2.67
CA VAL A 52 -8.13 -9.81 -3.59
C VAL A 52 -8.88 -8.48 -3.62
N VAL A 53 -8.15 -7.38 -3.42
CA VAL A 53 -8.69 -6.03 -3.63
C VAL A 53 -9.02 -5.86 -5.11
N ARG A 54 -10.27 -5.53 -5.43
CA ARG A 54 -10.79 -5.49 -6.81
C ARG A 54 -10.79 -4.07 -7.37
N ASP A 55 -9.69 -3.36 -7.16
CA ASP A 55 -9.47 -2.01 -7.70
C ASP A 55 -8.77 -2.05 -9.07
N VAL A 56 -8.37 -0.88 -9.56
CA VAL A 56 -7.61 -0.71 -10.81
C VAL A 56 -6.11 -0.47 -10.58
N SER A 57 -5.62 -0.58 -9.35
CA SER A 57 -4.19 -0.40 -9.02
C SER A 57 -3.27 -1.41 -9.70
N GLY A 58 -3.81 -2.59 -10.05
CA GLY A 58 -3.10 -3.60 -10.84
C GLY A 58 -2.87 -3.21 -12.31
N LEU A 59 -3.58 -2.19 -12.84
CA LEU A 59 -3.43 -1.71 -14.21
C LEU A 59 -2.33 -0.66 -14.35
N GLY A 60 -2.11 0.15 -13.32
CA GLY A 60 -1.14 1.24 -13.31
C GLY A 60 -0.88 1.74 -11.89
N ALA A 61 0.37 2.13 -11.62
CA ALA A 61 0.81 2.56 -10.29
C ALA A 61 0.28 3.94 -9.87
N ASP A 62 -0.34 4.66 -10.80
CA ASP A 62 -1.03 5.94 -10.64
C ASP A 62 -2.45 5.81 -10.07
N HIS A 63 -2.91 4.59 -9.80
CA HIS A 63 -4.21 4.33 -9.19
C HIS A 63 -4.06 3.97 -7.71
N ILE A 64 -5.02 4.37 -6.89
CA ILE A 64 -5.04 4.13 -5.44
C ILE A 64 -5.32 2.65 -5.15
N ASN A 65 -4.70 2.09 -4.10
CA ASN A 65 -5.14 0.82 -3.52
C ASN A 65 -6.41 1.04 -2.70
N ASP A 66 -7.50 0.34 -3.03
CA ASP A 66 -8.79 0.47 -2.35
C ASP A 66 -8.79 -0.24 -0.99
N ILE A 67 -8.05 0.34 -0.04
CA ILE A 67 -7.88 -0.12 1.34
C ILE A 67 -8.14 1.06 2.29
N ASP A 68 -9.03 0.86 3.26
CA ASP A 68 -9.27 1.85 4.32
C ASP A 68 -8.21 1.72 5.43
N LEU A 69 -7.19 2.57 5.37
CA LEU A 69 -6.11 2.61 6.36
C LEU A 69 -6.57 3.03 7.77
N ASN A 70 -7.74 3.67 7.92
CA ASN A 70 -8.24 4.09 9.23
C ASN A 70 -8.87 2.94 10.03
N ASN A 71 -9.14 1.80 9.38
CA ASN A 71 -9.80 0.64 9.98
C ASN A 71 -8.97 -0.64 9.83
N ILE A 72 -7.63 -0.51 9.83
CA ILE A 72 -6.71 -1.65 9.81
C ILE A 72 -6.33 -2.03 11.24
N GLN A 73 -6.44 -3.31 11.58
CA GLN A 73 -5.84 -3.84 12.82
C GLN A 73 -4.41 -4.35 12.60
N GLN A 74 -4.11 -4.91 11.42
CA GLN A 74 -2.84 -5.53 11.11
C GLN A 74 -2.56 -5.54 9.60
N ILE A 75 -1.28 -5.43 9.23
CA ILE A 75 -0.77 -5.69 7.87
C ILE A 75 0.18 -6.89 7.96
N GLU A 76 0.01 -7.85 7.04
CA GLU A 76 0.86 -9.03 6.90
C GLU A 76 1.53 -9.02 5.52
N LEU A 77 2.83 -9.35 5.48
CA LEU A 77 3.70 -9.28 4.30
C LEU A 77 4.41 -10.61 4.07
#